data_AF-A0A928TKV9-F1
#
_entry.id   AF-A0A928TKV9-F1
#
_cell.length_a   1.000
_cell.length_b   1.000
_cell.length_c   1.000
_cell.angle_alpha   90.00
_cell.angle_beta   90.00
_cell.angle_gamma   90.00
#
_symmetry.space_group_name_H-M   'P 1'
#
loop_
_entity.id
_entity.type
_entity.pdbx_description
1 polymer ?
#
loop_
_entity_poly.entity_id
_entity_poly.type
_entity_poly.pdbx_seq_one_letter_code
_entity_poly.pdbx_strand_id
1 'polypeptide(L)'
;MSGEERPIIVVRRVKKVAGGAHGAAWKIAYADFVTAMMAFFLLMWLLGSTTKADLNGIADYFKTPLKVALAGGSGSGDSSSVLKGGGQDLTRSVGQVKSGELPTEKRIINLKAAQAEVERLERRKLDELKGRLESAIEARALLRQFRRQLRIDMTPEGLRVQIVDEQNRPMFDSGSAILKDYARDILRELASLMNDLPNRVSLAGHTDAKPYAGGERGYSNWELSADRANASRRELVAGGIAEAKIVRVVGLAAAVPFVVDDPLAPSNRRISITVLKPRAEQQILDAASAAPALEAPEAIPAAEAPAHSETAPENAPPRTAPESAGTR
;
A
#
# COMPACT_ATOMS: atom_id res chain seq x y z
N MET A 1 -81.11 21.97 74.28
CA MET A 1 -81.17 23.27 73.58
C MET A 1 -79.77 23.63 73.11
N SER A 2 -79.72 24.31 71.96
CA SER A 2 -78.56 24.92 71.28
C SER A 2 -77.40 23.98 70.93
N GLY A 3 -77.49 23.40 69.74
CA GLY A 3 -76.29 23.05 68.99
C GLY A 3 -75.61 24.33 68.52
N GLU A 4 -74.29 24.38 68.61
CA GLU A 4 -73.50 25.34 67.87
C GLU A 4 -72.36 24.62 67.14
N GLU A 5 -72.29 24.98 65.87
CA GLU A 5 -71.69 24.31 64.74
C GLU A 5 -70.16 24.30 64.83
N ARG A 6 -69.58 23.14 64.54
CA ARG A 6 -68.12 22.97 64.51
C ARG A 6 -67.58 23.63 63.24
N PRO A 7 -66.65 24.59 63.33
CA PRO A 7 -66.06 25.17 62.14
C PRO A 7 -65.20 24.12 61.41
N ILE A 8 -65.40 24.02 60.10
CA ILE A 8 -64.59 23.22 59.19
C ILE A 8 -63.15 23.78 59.20
N ILE A 9 -62.19 23.00 59.68
CA ILE A 9 -60.78 23.40 59.67
C ILE A 9 -60.20 23.10 58.28
N VAL A 10 -59.99 24.14 57.48
CA VAL A 10 -59.22 24.05 56.24
C VAL A 10 -57.72 24.19 56.58
N VAL A 11 -57.00 23.07 56.59
CA VAL A 11 -55.53 23.08 56.74
C VAL A 11 -54.88 23.36 55.38
N ARG A 12 -54.51 24.62 55.12
CA ARG A 12 -53.71 24.99 53.95
C ARG A 12 -52.22 24.71 54.23
N ARG A 13 -51.73 23.51 53.93
CA ARG A 13 -50.28 23.21 53.96
C ARG A 13 -49.60 23.88 52.77
N VAL A 14 -49.03 25.06 53.00
CA VAL A 14 -48.09 25.66 52.06
C VAL A 14 -46.80 24.84 52.09
N LYS A 15 -46.53 24.06 51.04
CA LYS A 15 -45.18 23.56 50.76
C LYS A 15 -44.29 24.77 50.48
N LYS A 16 -43.53 25.24 51.48
CA LYS A 16 -42.34 26.04 51.21
C LYS A 16 -41.22 25.07 50.82
N VAL A 17 -41.07 24.86 49.51
CA VAL A 17 -39.81 24.41 48.92
C VAL A 17 -39.07 25.68 48.51
N ALA A 18 -38.02 26.03 49.24
CA ALA A 18 -37.04 27.06 48.87
C ALA A 18 -35.86 26.96 49.86
N GLY A 19 -34.58 26.88 49.45
CA GLY A 19 -33.99 26.99 48.13
C GLY A 19 -32.52 26.58 48.22
N GLY A 20 -31.98 26.10 47.10
CA GLY A 20 -30.79 25.27 47.05
C GLY A 20 -29.46 25.96 47.34
N ALA A 21 -28.47 25.12 47.63
CA ALA A 21 -27.06 25.48 47.63
C ALA A 21 -26.56 25.67 46.18
N HIS A 22 -27.13 26.65 45.46
CA HIS A 22 -26.70 27.06 44.11
C HIS A 22 -25.38 27.85 44.10
N GLY A 23 -24.68 27.94 45.24
CA GLY A 23 -23.47 28.75 45.38
C GLY A 23 -22.13 27.99 45.29
N ALA A 24 -22.12 26.66 45.20
CA ALA A 24 -20.89 25.87 45.26
C ALA A 24 -20.44 25.30 43.90
N ALA A 25 -21.37 24.92 43.02
CA ALA A 25 -21.04 24.31 41.73
C ALA A 25 -20.22 25.24 40.81
N TRP A 26 -20.52 26.54 40.80
CA TRP A 26 -19.78 27.51 40.00
C TRP A 26 -18.34 27.71 40.48
N LYS A 27 -18.07 27.54 41.78
CA LYS A 27 -16.72 27.66 42.36
C LYS A 27 -15.85 26.47 41.98
N ILE A 28 -16.44 25.27 41.86
CA ILE A 28 -15.73 24.07 41.42
C ILE A 28 -15.36 24.21 39.93
N ALA A 29 -16.31 24.67 39.10
CA ALA A 29 -16.02 24.96 37.69
C ALA A 29 -14.98 26.07 37.51
N TYR A 30 -15.00 27.10 38.37
CA TYR A 30 -13.99 28.16 38.35
C TYR A 30 -12.61 27.66 38.81
N ALA A 31 -12.55 26.82 39.84
CA ALA A 31 -11.30 26.23 40.31
C ALA A 31 -10.67 25.33 39.24
N ASP A 32 -11.47 24.49 38.57
CA ASP A 32 -11.01 23.63 37.48
C ASP A 32 -10.47 24.45 36.28
N PHE A 33 -11.17 25.54 35.93
CA PHE A 33 -10.72 26.47 34.90
C PHE A 33 -9.37 27.13 35.24
N VAL A 34 -9.19 27.59 36.49
CA VAL A 34 -7.93 28.20 36.94
C VAL A 34 -6.80 27.16 36.96
N THR A 35 -7.06 25.91 37.35
CA THR A 35 -6.04 24.85 37.31
C THR A 35 -5.65 24.45 35.88
N ALA A 36 -6.61 24.41 34.95
CA ALA A 36 -6.32 24.17 33.54
C ALA A 36 -5.47 25.31 32.95
N MET A 37 -5.79 26.56 33.29
CA MET A 37 -4.98 27.72 32.89
C MET A 37 -3.58 27.71 33.52
N MET A 38 -3.46 27.30 34.79
CA MET A 38 -2.17 27.17 35.47
C MET A 38 -1.31 26.09 34.81
N ALA A 39 -1.88 24.91 34.50
CA ALA A 39 -1.17 23.83 33.82
C ALA A 39 -0.74 24.23 32.40
N PHE A 40 -1.63 24.90 31.65
CA PHE A 40 -1.30 25.45 30.34
C PHE A 40 -0.21 26.52 30.43
N PHE A 41 -0.26 27.38 31.44
CA PHE A 41 0.78 28.39 31.69
C PHE A 41 2.12 27.75 32.05
N LEU A 42 2.16 26.74 32.92
CA LEU A 42 3.39 26.01 33.25
C LEU A 42 3.97 25.29 32.03
N LEU A 43 3.12 24.72 31.17
CA LEU A 43 3.53 24.11 29.91
C LEU A 43 4.13 25.16 28.96
N MET A 44 3.45 26.30 28.80
CA MET A 44 3.91 27.36 27.91
C MET A 44 5.15 28.08 28.47
N TRP A 45 5.27 28.15 29.80
CA TRP A 45 6.45 28.65 30.49
C TRP A 45 7.64 27.71 30.31
N LEU A 46 7.42 26.39 30.39
CA LEU A 46 8.44 25.41 30.03
C LEU A 46 8.87 25.61 28.57
N LEU A 47 7.92 25.67 27.62
CA LEU A 47 8.20 25.92 26.20
C LEU A 47 8.94 27.25 25.95
N GLY A 48 8.65 28.29 26.73
CA GLY A 48 9.32 29.59 26.64
C GLY A 48 10.73 29.63 27.24
N SER A 49 11.01 28.77 28.23
CA SER A 49 12.34 28.60 28.84
C SER A 49 13.22 27.58 28.12
N THR A 50 12.61 26.71 27.31
CA THR A 50 13.29 25.70 26.51
C THR A 50 13.74 26.31 25.18
N THR A 51 14.96 25.99 24.75
CA THR A 51 15.46 26.51 23.48
C THR A 51 14.69 25.88 22.32
N LYS A 52 14.50 26.60 21.21
CA LYS A 52 13.88 26.03 19.99
C LYS A 52 14.57 24.75 19.52
N ALA A 53 15.85 24.58 19.85
CA ALA A 53 16.63 23.39 19.54
C ALA A 53 16.13 22.15 20.30
N ASP A 54 15.83 22.28 21.60
CA ASP A 54 15.36 21.16 22.43
C ASP A 54 13.94 20.73 22.03
N LEU A 55 13.06 21.69 21.71
CA LEU A 55 11.70 21.41 21.22
C LEU A 55 11.71 20.65 19.90
N ASN A 56 12.60 21.03 18.98
CA ASN A 56 12.77 20.33 17.71
C ASN A 56 13.37 18.93 17.90
N GLY A 57 14.32 18.77 18.83
CA GLY A 57 14.89 17.46 19.17
C GLY A 57 13.86 16.47 19.72
N ILE A 58 12.95 16.94 20.57
CA ILE A 58 11.84 16.14 21.10
C ILE A 58 10.81 15.86 19.99
N ALA A 59 10.48 16.83 19.13
CA ALA A 59 9.53 16.64 18.03
C ALA A 59 10.00 15.60 17.00
N ASP A 60 11.30 15.56 16.71
CA ASP A 60 11.89 14.58 15.79
C ASP A 60 11.89 13.15 16.38
N TYR A 61 12.00 13.01 17.71
CA TYR A 61 11.86 11.73 18.42
C TYR A 61 10.49 11.09 18.20
N PHE A 62 9.42 11.89 18.27
CA PHE A 62 8.04 11.39 18.08
C PHE A 62 7.66 11.16 16.60
N LYS A 63 8.28 11.87 15.66
CA LYS A 63 7.99 11.71 14.22
C LYS A 63 8.68 10.52 13.57
N THR A 64 9.75 10.00 14.16
CA THR A 64 10.54 8.90 13.58
C THR A 64 11.00 7.85 14.61
N PRO A 65 10.05 7.16 15.29
CA PRO A 65 10.40 6.20 16.34
C PRO A 65 11.25 5.01 15.85
N LEU A 66 11.00 4.55 14.62
CA LEU A 66 11.71 3.41 14.01
C LEU A 66 13.16 3.72 13.61
N LYS A 67 13.51 4.99 13.39
CA LYS A 67 14.84 5.38 12.89
C LYS A 67 15.90 5.38 13.98
N VAL A 68 15.49 5.65 15.22
CA VAL A 68 16.37 5.62 16.41
C VAL A 68 16.56 4.19 16.92
N ALA A 69 15.52 3.35 16.82
CA ALA A 69 15.57 1.97 17.29
C ALA A 69 16.39 1.02 16.39
N LEU A 70 16.36 1.19 15.06
CA LEU A 70 17.08 0.29 14.14
C LEU A 70 18.51 0.72 13.80
N ALA A 71 18.87 1.99 13.97
CA ALA A 71 20.16 2.50 13.50
C ALA A 71 21.26 2.60 14.56
N GLY A 72 20.98 2.27 15.84
CA GLY A 72 21.99 2.24 16.91
C GLY A 72 22.84 3.50 17.01
N GLY A 73 22.28 4.65 16.62
CA GLY A 73 22.98 5.92 16.47
C GLY A 73 22.42 6.94 17.43
N SER A 74 23.33 7.66 18.09
CA SER A 74 23.07 8.75 19.03
C SER A 74 21.92 9.65 18.56
N GLY A 75 20.89 9.79 19.40
CA GLY A 75 19.71 10.59 19.12
C GLY A 75 20.07 12.03 18.71
N SER A 76 19.16 12.69 18.00
CA SER A 76 19.33 14.02 17.37
C SER A 76 19.62 15.20 18.32
N GLY A 77 20.05 14.95 19.56
CA GLY A 77 20.63 15.92 20.49
C GLY A 77 22.10 15.68 20.83
N ASP A 78 22.68 14.54 20.42
CA ASP A 78 24.10 14.28 20.63
C ASP A 78 24.89 14.83 19.44
N SER A 79 25.60 15.92 19.70
CA SER A 79 26.59 16.50 18.82
C SER A 79 27.51 15.40 18.27
N SER A 80 27.63 15.30 16.94
CA SER A 80 28.70 14.55 16.29
C SER A 80 30.05 15.27 16.47
N SER A 81 30.46 15.42 17.72
CA SER A 81 31.72 15.98 18.14
C SER A 81 32.29 15.02 19.16
N VAL A 82 33.46 14.46 18.89
CA VAL A 82 34.23 13.65 19.84
C VAL A 82 34.57 14.46 21.11
N LEU A 83 34.39 15.79 21.06
CA LEU A 83 34.45 16.72 22.18
C LEU A 83 33.03 17.24 22.53
N LYS A 84 32.53 16.86 23.69
CA LYS A 84 31.24 17.32 24.24
C LYS A 84 31.38 18.79 24.67
N GLY A 85 31.09 19.73 23.75
CA GLY A 85 31.26 21.17 23.98
C GLY A 85 31.59 22.00 22.74
N GLY A 86 30.85 21.80 21.64
CA GLY A 86 31.10 22.43 20.33
C GLY A 86 30.65 23.90 20.24
N GLY A 87 31.11 24.74 21.14
CA GLY A 87 30.94 26.19 21.09
C GLY A 87 32.28 26.93 21.01
N GLN A 88 32.31 28.11 20.41
CA GLN A 88 33.54 28.95 20.39
C GLN A 88 33.88 29.53 21.77
N ASP A 89 33.04 29.32 22.77
CA ASP A 89 33.19 29.82 24.13
C ASP A 89 32.92 28.69 25.13
N LEU A 90 33.99 28.26 25.82
CA LEU A 90 33.98 27.14 26.77
C LEU A 90 33.25 27.47 28.08
N THR A 91 32.87 28.73 28.31
CA THR A 91 32.24 29.18 29.56
C THR A 91 30.70 29.17 29.54
N ARG A 92 30.07 28.82 28.42
CA ARG A 92 28.60 28.79 28.29
C ARG A 92 28.03 27.38 28.36
N SER A 93 27.17 27.15 29.35
CA SER A 93 26.45 25.88 29.58
C SER A 93 25.15 25.73 28.78
N VAL A 94 24.82 26.66 27.87
CA VAL A 94 23.62 26.58 27.02
C VAL A 94 24.01 26.29 25.58
N GLY A 95 23.30 25.34 24.97
CA GLY A 95 23.52 24.86 23.62
C GLY A 95 23.61 26.01 22.62
N GLN A 96 24.82 26.25 22.12
CA GLN A 96 25.06 27.32 21.17
C GLN A 96 24.40 26.94 19.84
N VAL A 97 23.44 27.76 19.40
CA VAL A 97 22.76 27.55 18.12
C VAL A 97 23.82 27.66 17.02
N LYS A 98 24.01 26.58 16.26
CA LYS A 98 24.91 26.56 15.12
C LYS A 98 24.44 27.62 14.11
N SER A 99 25.27 28.64 13.85
CA SER A 99 25.06 29.56 12.72
C SER A 99 25.08 28.76 11.43
N GLY A 100 23.88 28.38 10.98
CA GLY A 100 23.67 27.46 9.88
C GLY A 100 22.21 27.00 9.78
N GLU A 101 21.24 27.82 10.21
CA GLU A 101 19.85 27.64 9.78
C GLU A 101 19.76 27.99 8.28
N LEU A 102 20.02 27.01 7.43
CA LEU A 102 19.46 27.04 6.09
C LEU A 102 17.99 26.63 6.23
N PRO A 103 17.03 27.44 5.72
CA PRO A 103 15.61 27.17 5.87
C PRO A 103 15.29 25.80 5.28
N THR A 104 14.34 25.08 5.89
CA THR A 104 13.83 23.76 5.49
C THR A 104 13.55 23.65 3.99
N GLU A 105 13.19 24.75 3.33
CA GLU A 105 13.07 24.87 1.87
C GLU A 105 14.34 24.45 1.12
N LYS A 106 15.54 24.90 1.54
CA LYS A 106 16.80 24.52 0.88
C LYS A 106 17.10 23.02 1.01
N ARG A 107 16.72 22.37 2.11
CA ARG A 107 16.86 20.89 2.26
C ARG A 107 15.93 20.13 1.33
N ILE A 108 14.67 20.56 1.19
CA ILE A 108 13.70 19.93 0.27
C ILE A 108 14.11 20.17 -1.19
N ILE A 109 14.60 21.36 -1.52
CA ILE A 109 15.15 21.69 -2.85
C ILE A 109 16.37 20.81 -3.16
N ASN A 110 17.28 20.63 -2.20
CA ASN A 110 18.45 19.78 -2.37
C ASN A 110 18.07 18.29 -2.56
N LEU A 111 17.07 17.78 -1.85
CA LEU A 111 16.60 16.40 -2.01
C LEU A 111 15.92 16.18 -3.37
N LYS A 112 15.05 17.11 -3.79
CA LYS A 112 14.41 17.04 -5.12
C LYS A 112 15.43 17.18 -6.25
N ALA A 113 16.40 18.09 -6.11
CA ALA A 113 17.48 18.25 -7.08
C ALA A 113 18.36 16.99 -7.16
N ALA A 114 18.69 16.38 -6.02
CA ALA A 114 19.43 15.12 -5.99
C ALA A 114 18.66 13.98 -6.66
N GLN A 115 17.34 13.86 -6.41
CA GLN A 115 16.49 12.85 -7.05
C GLN A 115 16.42 13.05 -8.57
N ALA A 116 16.26 14.28 -9.03
CA ALA A 116 16.24 14.61 -10.45
C ALA A 116 17.56 14.26 -11.15
N GLU A 117 18.70 14.45 -10.47
CA GLU A 117 20.00 14.07 -11.02
C GLU A 117 20.17 12.55 -11.10
N VAL A 118 19.75 11.81 -10.08
CA VAL A 118 19.74 10.33 -10.10
C VAL A 118 18.88 9.83 -11.27
N GLU A 119 17.67 10.36 -11.44
CA GLU A 119 16.78 9.98 -12.53
C GLU A 119 17.39 10.28 -13.91
N ARG A 120 18.09 11.41 -14.06
CA ARG A 120 18.83 11.74 -15.29
C ARG A 120 19.93 10.74 -15.60
N LEU A 121 20.73 10.35 -14.60
CA LEU A 121 21.78 9.35 -14.77
C LEU A 121 21.20 7.98 -15.11
N GLU A 122 20.11 7.57 -14.44
CA GLU A 122 19.40 6.32 -14.76
C GLU A 122 18.85 6.34 -16.18
N ARG A 123 18.25 7.45 -16.61
CA ARG A 123 17.73 7.59 -17.98
C ARG A 123 18.82 7.42 -19.02
N ARG A 124 19.98 8.05 -18.83
CA ARG A 124 21.15 7.89 -19.73
C ARG A 124 21.61 6.44 -19.80
N LYS A 125 21.70 5.74 -18.67
CA LYS A 125 22.06 4.31 -18.62
C LYS A 125 21.06 3.45 -19.40
N LEU A 126 19.76 3.76 -19.28
CA LEU A 126 18.74 3.04 -20.04
C LEU A 126 18.74 3.38 -21.54
N ASP A 127 19.06 4.62 -21.92
CA ASP A 127 19.21 5.00 -23.33
C ASP A 127 20.40 4.24 -23.95
N GLU A 128 21.52 4.12 -23.24
CA GLU A 128 22.65 3.30 -23.65
C GLU A 128 22.26 1.82 -23.75
N LEU A 129 21.54 1.31 -22.75
CA LEU A 129 21.05 -0.06 -22.75
C LEU A 129 20.14 -0.34 -23.94
N LYS A 130 19.23 0.60 -24.24
CA LYS A 130 18.34 0.53 -25.39
C LYS A 130 19.14 0.41 -26.69
N GLY A 131 20.13 1.28 -26.89
CA GLY A 131 20.97 1.23 -28.09
C GLY A 131 21.75 -0.08 -28.22
N ARG A 132 22.29 -0.61 -27.10
CA ARG A 132 22.95 -1.93 -27.07
C ARG A 132 21.99 -3.05 -27.44
N LEU A 133 20.78 -3.04 -26.89
CA LEU A 133 19.77 -4.06 -27.16
C LEU A 133 19.27 -4.02 -28.62
N GLU A 134 18.99 -2.82 -29.15
CA GLU A 134 18.63 -2.62 -30.54
C GLU A 134 19.74 -3.12 -31.48
N SER A 135 20.99 -2.77 -31.21
CA SER A 135 22.15 -3.26 -31.99
C SER A 135 22.28 -4.78 -31.95
N ALA A 136 22.08 -5.39 -30.78
CA ALA A 136 22.16 -6.83 -30.61
C ALA A 136 21.03 -7.58 -31.35
N ILE A 137 19.83 -6.99 -31.39
CA ILE A 137 18.70 -7.52 -32.17
C ILE A 137 19.00 -7.47 -33.66
N GLU A 138 19.58 -6.38 -34.16
CA GLU A 138 19.95 -6.26 -35.57
C GLU A 138 21.10 -7.23 -35.94
N ALA A 139 22.04 -7.46 -35.03
CA ALA A 139 23.15 -8.40 -35.25
C ALA A 139 22.67 -9.85 -35.43
N ARG A 140 21.63 -10.28 -34.70
CA ARG A 140 21.12 -11.66 -34.73
C ARG A 140 20.13 -11.86 -35.87
N ALA A 141 20.48 -12.70 -36.85
CA ALA A 141 19.64 -12.96 -38.02
C ALA A 141 18.21 -13.42 -37.66
N LEU A 142 18.09 -14.25 -36.62
CA LEU A 142 16.80 -14.73 -36.12
C LEU A 142 15.93 -13.60 -35.56
N LEU A 143 16.49 -12.64 -34.83
CA LEU A 143 15.69 -11.55 -34.27
C LEU A 143 15.33 -10.49 -35.32
N ARG A 144 16.21 -10.29 -36.32
CA ARG A 144 16.00 -9.34 -37.42
C ARG A 144 14.76 -9.67 -38.27
N GLN A 145 14.49 -10.95 -38.54
CA GLN A 145 13.26 -11.35 -39.26
C GLN A 145 11.97 -11.00 -38.48
N PHE A 146 12.05 -10.87 -37.15
CA PHE A 146 10.92 -10.52 -36.28
C PHE A 146 10.96 -9.06 -35.80
N ARG A 147 11.79 -8.21 -36.41
CA ARG A 147 12.00 -6.82 -35.99
C ARG A 147 10.72 -6.00 -35.88
N ARG A 148 9.70 -6.29 -36.69
CA ARG A 148 8.38 -5.62 -36.66
C ARG A 148 7.54 -6.01 -35.44
N GLN A 149 7.67 -7.25 -34.98
CA GLN A 149 6.99 -7.78 -33.80
C GLN A 149 7.69 -7.37 -32.50
N LEU A 150 8.98 -7.05 -32.58
CA LEU A 150 9.79 -6.59 -31.45
C LEU A 150 9.75 -5.07 -31.34
N ARG A 151 9.16 -4.55 -30.26
CA ARG A 151 9.10 -3.12 -29.96
C ARG A 151 9.83 -2.83 -28.66
N ILE A 152 10.61 -1.75 -28.64
CA ILE A 152 11.38 -1.36 -27.47
C ILE A 152 11.00 0.06 -27.10
N ASP A 153 10.55 0.25 -25.86
CA ASP A 153 10.09 1.54 -25.38
C ASP A 153 10.56 1.84 -23.95
N MET A 154 10.74 3.12 -23.67
CA MET A 154 11.17 3.59 -22.35
C MET A 154 9.96 3.79 -21.45
N THR A 155 9.97 3.21 -20.27
CA THR A 155 8.88 3.30 -19.29
C THR A 155 9.36 3.89 -17.97
N PRO A 156 8.44 4.32 -17.08
CA PRO A 156 8.80 4.75 -15.73
C PRO A 156 9.51 3.65 -14.93
N GLU A 157 9.13 2.38 -15.12
CA GLU A 157 9.75 1.24 -14.43
C GLU A 157 11.12 0.85 -15.02
N GLY A 158 11.36 1.10 -16.31
CA GLY A 158 12.61 0.73 -16.98
C GLY A 158 12.50 0.61 -18.50
N LEU A 159 13.32 -0.24 -19.10
CA LEU A 159 13.31 -0.49 -20.54
C LEU A 159 12.41 -1.67 -20.86
N ARG A 160 11.34 -1.45 -21.63
CA ARG A 160 10.37 -2.49 -21.97
C ARG A 160 10.59 -3.01 -23.39
N VAL A 161 10.62 -4.33 -23.53
CA VAL A 161 10.65 -5.06 -24.79
C VAL A 161 9.31 -5.77 -24.95
N GLN A 162 8.57 -5.44 -25.99
CA GLN A 162 7.27 -6.03 -26.29
C GLN A 162 7.40 -6.92 -27.52
N ILE A 163 6.87 -8.14 -27.40
CA ILE A 163 6.75 -9.11 -28.48
C ILE A 163 5.28 -9.18 -28.84
N VAL A 164 4.93 -8.64 -30.00
CA VAL A 164 3.54 -8.42 -30.43
C VAL A 164 3.12 -9.50 -31.43
N ASP A 165 1.93 -10.09 -31.22
CA ASP A 165 1.33 -10.99 -32.20
C ASP A 165 0.96 -10.23 -33.47
N GLU A 166 1.23 -10.85 -34.61
CA GLU A 166 0.68 -10.44 -35.89
C GLU A 166 -0.35 -11.46 -36.37
N GLN A 167 -1.32 -11.02 -37.17
CA GLN A 167 -2.45 -11.87 -37.58
C GLN A 167 -2.02 -13.16 -38.31
N ASN A 168 -0.94 -13.09 -39.08
CA ASN A 168 -0.39 -14.24 -39.81
C ASN A 168 0.77 -14.93 -39.07
N ARG A 169 1.12 -14.48 -37.87
CA ARG A 169 2.27 -14.99 -37.11
C ARG A 169 2.05 -14.85 -35.59
N PRO A 170 1.10 -15.62 -35.01
CA PRO A 170 0.77 -15.55 -33.58
C PRO A 170 1.79 -16.28 -32.71
N MET A 171 2.27 -15.65 -31.64
CA MET A 171 3.30 -16.21 -30.76
C MET A 171 2.83 -17.48 -30.02
N PHE A 172 1.53 -17.57 -29.79
CA PHE A 172 0.86 -18.69 -29.13
C PHE A 172 -0.17 -19.35 -30.04
N ASP A 173 -0.48 -20.61 -29.75
CA ASP A 173 -1.68 -21.24 -30.28
C ASP A 173 -2.96 -20.50 -29.84
N SER A 174 -3.99 -20.55 -30.69
CA SER A 174 -5.26 -19.86 -30.44
C SER A 174 -5.87 -20.37 -29.13
N GLY A 175 -6.19 -19.45 -28.21
CA GLY A 175 -6.76 -19.79 -26.91
C GLY A 175 -5.85 -20.63 -25.99
N SER A 176 -4.55 -20.70 -26.29
CA SER A 176 -3.59 -21.52 -25.54
C SER A 176 -2.39 -20.71 -25.06
N ALA A 177 -1.72 -21.22 -24.04
CA ALA A 177 -0.44 -20.73 -23.54
C ALA A 177 0.77 -21.46 -24.14
N ILE A 178 0.54 -22.37 -25.09
CA ILE A 178 1.59 -23.08 -25.82
C ILE A 178 2.23 -22.13 -26.83
N LEU A 179 3.55 -21.93 -26.70
CA LEU A 179 4.36 -21.12 -27.60
C LEU A 179 4.66 -21.86 -28.89
N LYS A 180 4.58 -21.15 -30.01
CA LYS A 180 5.09 -21.61 -31.30
C LYS A 180 6.61 -21.74 -31.28
N ASP A 181 7.16 -22.59 -32.13
CA ASP A 181 8.60 -22.89 -32.17
C ASP A 181 9.45 -21.62 -32.32
N TYR A 182 9.14 -20.78 -33.32
CA TYR A 182 9.86 -19.52 -33.54
C TYR A 182 9.75 -18.55 -32.35
N ALA A 183 8.66 -18.60 -31.59
CA ALA A 183 8.49 -17.76 -30.42
C ALA A 183 9.40 -18.19 -29.28
N ARG A 184 9.58 -19.51 -29.11
CA ARG A 184 10.54 -20.07 -28.16
C ARG A 184 11.95 -19.61 -28.52
N ASP A 185 12.30 -19.66 -29.80
CA ASP A 185 13.62 -19.22 -30.27
C ASP A 185 13.86 -17.72 -30.01
N ILE A 186 12.88 -16.86 -30.30
CA ILE A 186 12.96 -15.41 -30.00
C ILE A 186 13.22 -15.17 -28.51
N LEU A 187 12.45 -15.85 -27.64
CA LEU A 187 12.58 -15.68 -26.20
C LEU A 187 13.95 -16.16 -25.71
N ARG A 188 14.45 -17.30 -26.21
CA ARG A 188 15.77 -17.82 -25.82
C ARG A 188 16.91 -16.89 -26.25
N GLU A 189 16.82 -16.32 -27.44
CA GLU A 189 17.79 -15.32 -27.93
C GLU A 189 17.75 -14.03 -27.09
N LEU A 190 16.56 -13.54 -26.74
CA LEU A 190 16.40 -12.39 -25.85
C LEU A 190 16.90 -12.67 -24.43
N ALA A 191 16.74 -13.90 -23.94
CA ALA A 191 17.18 -14.29 -22.60
C ALA A 191 18.70 -14.14 -22.44
N SER A 192 19.48 -14.60 -23.42
CA SER A 192 20.93 -14.41 -23.45
C SER A 192 21.30 -12.93 -23.36
N LEU A 193 20.65 -12.06 -24.16
CA LEU A 193 20.91 -10.62 -24.15
C LEU A 193 20.57 -9.95 -22.81
N MET A 194 19.49 -10.38 -22.18
CA MET A 194 19.06 -9.84 -20.88
C MET A 194 19.87 -10.39 -19.72
N ASN A 195 20.47 -11.58 -19.85
CA ASN A 195 21.26 -12.19 -18.80
C ASN A 195 22.57 -11.42 -18.53
N ASP A 196 23.18 -10.87 -19.58
CA ASP A 196 24.41 -10.06 -19.51
C ASP A 196 24.24 -8.73 -18.77
N LEU A 197 23.00 -8.29 -18.57
CA LEU A 197 22.69 -7.04 -17.88
C LEU A 197 22.66 -7.26 -16.36
N PRO A 198 23.07 -6.30 -15.52
CA PRO A 198 22.96 -6.46 -14.07
C PRO A 198 21.50 -6.39 -13.57
N ASN A 199 20.61 -5.81 -14.37
CA ASN A 199 19.23 -5.51 -13.99
C ASN A 199 18.34 -6.77 -13.93
N ARG A 200 17.39 -6.75 -13.01
CA ARG A 200 16.30 -7.74 -12.93
C ARG A 200 15.16 -7.40 -13.89
N VAL A 201 14.31 -8.38 -14.16
CA VAL A 201 13.25 -8.30 -15.16
C VAL A 201 11.87 -8.60 -14.59
N SER A 202 10.86 -7.90 -15.11
CA SER A 202 9.45 -8.16 -14.87
C SER A 202 8.80 -8.61 -16.18
N LEU A 203 7.96 -9.63 -16.12
CA LEU A 203 7.18 -10.11 -17.27
C LEU A 203 5.71 -9.77 -17.10
N ALA A 204 5.06 -9.38 -18.19
CA ALA A 204 3.62 -9.21 -18.24
C ALA A 204 3.03 -9.82 -19.51
N GLY A 205 1.93 -10.54 -19.37
CA GLY A 205 1.16 -11.08 -20.48
C GLY A 205 -0.11 -10.26 -20.73
N HIS A 206 -0.44 -10.07 -22.00
CA HIS A 206 -1.63 -9.37 -22.45
C HIS A 206 -2.39 -10.20 -23.47
N THR A 207 -3.71 -10.09 -23.47
CA THR A 207 -4.61 -10.67 -24.46
C THR A 207 -5.42 -9.57 -25.13
N ASP A 208 -6.10 -9.91 -26.22
CA ASP A 208 -7.13 -9.06 -26.81
C ASP A 208 -8.43 -9.14 -25.98
N ALA A 209 -9.39 -8.27 -26.31
CA ALA A 209 -10.71 -8.24 -25.68
C ALA A 209 -11.66 -9.33 -26.21
N LYS A 210 -11.18 -10.24 -27.07
CA LYS A 210 -12.01 -11.32 -27.59
C LYS A 210 -12.38 -12.25 -26.43
N PRO A 211 -13.68 -12.51 -26.18
CA PRO A 211 -14.08 -13.40 -25.10
C PRO A 211 -13.47 -14.78 -25.25
N TYR A 212 -12.90 -15.30 -24.17
CA TYR A 212 -12.42 -16.68 -24.13
C TYR A 212 -13.62 -17.63 -24.10
N ALA A 213 -13.54 -18.75 -24.83
CA ALA A 213 -14.67 -19.67 -24.98
C ALA A 213 -15.16 -20.29 -23.65
N GLY A 214 -14.31 -20.30 -22.61
CA GLY A 214 -14.62 -20.80 -21.27
C GLY A 214 -15.48 -19.88 -20.39
N GLY A 215 -15.78 -18.65 -20.81
CA GLY A 215 -16.60 -17.69 -20.07
C GLY A 215 -15.92 -17.05 -18.84
N GLU A 216 -16.66 -16.22 -18.10
CA GLU A 216 -16.14 -15.43 -16.96
C GLU A 216 -16.08 -16.18 -15.63
N ARG A 217 -16.80 -17.29 -15.49
CA ARG A 217 -16.83 -18.11 -14.26
C ARG A 217 -15.73 -19.16 -14.18
N GLY A 218 -14.94 -19.30 -15.25
CA GLY A 218 -13.88 -20.30 -15.37
C GLY A 218 -12.62 -19.69 -15.95
N TYR A 219 -11.91 -20.46 -16.76
CA TYR A 219 -10.70 -19.99 -17.43
C TYR A 219 -11.03 -18.86 -18.40
N SER A 220 -10.45 -17.69 -18.16
CA SER A 220 -10.70 -16.46 -18.87
C SER A 220 -9.41 -15.88 -19.47
N ASN A 221 -9.51 -14.69 -20.03
CA ASN A 221 -8.35 -13.94 -20.50
C ASN A 221 -7.37 -13.57 -19.37
N TRP A 222 -7.82 -13.54 -18.12
CA TRP A 222 -6.94 -13.34 -16.95
C TRP A 222 -5.98 -14.51 -16.79
N GLU A 223 -6.50 -15.73 -16.66
CA GLU A 223 -5.70 -16.95 -16.56
C GLU A 223 -4.80 -17.12 -17.79
N LEU A 224 -5.37 -16.91 -18.98
CA LEU A 224 -4.60 -17.01 -20.23
C LEU A 224 -3.41 -16.06 -20.27
N SER A 225 -3.60 -14.81 -19.84
CA SER A 225 -2.53 -13.82 -19.85
C SER A 225 -1.41 -14.16 -18.86
N ALA A 226 -1.76 -14.67 -17.67
CA ALA A 226 -0.81 -15.11 -16.66
C ALA A 226 -0.05 -16.38 -17.10
N ASP A 227 -0.76 -17.35 -17.69
CA ASP A 227 -0.17 -18.59 -18.18
C ASP A 227 0.78 -18.36 -19.36
N ARG A 228 0.42 -17.45 -20.27
CA ARG A 228 1.29 -17.01 -21.36
C ARG A 228 2.55 -16.33 -20.84
N ALA A 229 2.42 -15.44 -19.85
CA ALA A 229 3.57 -14.81 -19.22
C ALA A 229 4.50 -15.85 -18.55
N ASN A 230 3.94 -16.85 -17.88
CA ASN A 230 4.71 -17.96 -17.29
C ASN A 230 5.31 -18.91 -18.33
N ALA A 231 4.63 -19.16 -19.45
CA ALA A 231 5.20 -19.91 -20.56
C ALA A 231 6.42 -19.19 -21.13
N SER A 232 6.33 -17.87 -21.33
CA SER A 232 7.48 -17.07 -21.73
C SER A 232 8.59 -17.07 -20.68
N ARG A 233 8.25 -16.97 -19.39
CA ARG A 233 9.23 -17.09 -18.28
C ARG A 233 10.05 -18.37 -18.38
N ARG A 234 9.39 -19.52 -18.59
CA ARG A 234 10.07 -20.82 -18.72
C ARG A 234 11.02 -20.86 -19.91
N GLU A 235 10.63 -20.31 -21.05
CA GLU A 235 11.52 -20.23 -22.22
C GLU A 235 12.68 -19.26 -22.02
N LEU A 236 12.49 -18.15 -21.29
CA LEU A 236 13.60 -17.27 -20.94
C LEU A 236 14.62 -18.00 -20.06
N VAL A 237 14.16 -18.77 -19.07
CA VAL A 237 15.05 -19.58 -18.21
C VAL A 237 15.75 -20.66 -19.04
N ALA A 238 15.04 -21.33 -19.95
CA ALA A 238 15.64 -22.28 -20.88
C ALA A 238 16.67 -21.62 -21.82
N GLY A 239 16.51 -20.33 -22.13
CA GLY A 239 17.46 -19.51 -22.86
C GLY A 239 18.65 -18.99 -22.04
N GLY A 240 18.74 -19.35 -20.76
CA GLY A 240 19.89 -19.04 -19.91
C GLY A 240 19.74 -17.81 -19.03
N ILE A 241 18.55 -17.18 -18.93
CA ILE A 241 18.35 -16.16 -17.89
C ILE A 241 18.35 -16.84 -16.52
N ALA A 242 19.10 -16.30 -15.56
CA ALA A 242 19.03 -16.78 -14.19
C ALA A 242 17.61 -16.58 -13.63
N GLU A 243 17.01 -17.62 -13.05
CA GLU A 243 15.63 -17.59 -12.53
C GLU A 243 15.44 -16.47 -11.50
N ALA A 244 16.44 -16.26 -10.64
CA ALA A 244 16.46 -15.19 -9.65
C ALA A 244 16.44 -13.77 -10.24
N LYS A 245 16.70 -13.58 -11.55
CA LYS A 245 16.57 -12.27 -12.19
C LYS A 245 15.12 -11.91 -12.51
N ILE A 246 14.22 -12.89 -12.57
CA ILE A 246 12.80 -12.64 -12.82
C ILE A 246 12.12 -12.36 -11.49
N VAL A 247 11.74 -11.12 -11.24
CA VAL A 247 11.16 -10.71 -9.93
C VAL A 247 9.65 -10.73 -9.90
N ARG A 248 8.99 -10.64 -11.06
CA ARG A 248 7.54 -10.49 -11.14
C ARG A 248 7.01 -11.04 -12.47
N VAL A 249 5.87 -11.72 -12.40
CA VAL A 249 5.07 -12.15 -13.55
C VAL A 249 3.64 -11.66 -13.35
N VAL A 250 3.07 -11.01 -14.37
CA VAL A 250 1.74 -10.38 -14.29
C VAL A 250 0.86 -10.84 -15.45
N GLY A 251 -0.40 -11.18 -15.18
CA GLY A 251 -1.44 -11.33 -16.19
C GLY A 251 -2.31 -10.07 -16.22
N LEU A 252 -2.43 -9.40 -17.37
CA LEU A 252 -3.20 -8.16 -17.52
C LEU A 252 -4.46 -8.31 -18.37
N ALA A 253 -4.75 -9.52 -18.88
CA ALA A 253 -5.85 -9.79 -19.80
C ALA A 253 -5.93 -8.71 -20.90
N ALA A 254 -7.14 -8.17 -21.14
CA ALA A 254 -7.42 -7.06 -22.05
C ALA A 254 -7.43 -5.67 -21.37
N ALA A 255 -7.02 -5.56 -20.10
CA ALA A 255 -7.16 -4.33 -19.32
C ALA A 255 -6.26 -3.18 -19.83
N VAL A 256 -5.14 -3.52 -20.48
CA VAL A 256 -4.18 -2.55 -21.04
C VAL A 256 -3.98 -2.85 -22.53
N PRO A 257 -4.91 -2.44 -23.42
CA PRO A 257 -4.79 -2.66 -24.85
C PRO A 257 -3.61 -1.88 -25.42
N PHE A 258 -2.95 -2.44 -26.44
CA PHE A 258 -1.90 -1.77 -27.18
C PHE A 258 -2.49 -0.79 -28.21
N VAL A 259 -3.54 -1.24 -28.92
CA VAL A 259 -4.38 -0.42 -29.80
C VAL A 259 -5.68 -0.15 -29.04
N VAL A 260 -5.83 1.08 -28.51
CA VAL A 260 -7.00 1.45 -27.71
C VAL A 260 -8.27 1.48 -28.57
N ASP A 261 -8.17 1.94 -29.81
CA ASP A 261 -9.30 2.10 -30.73
C ASP A 261 -9.84 0.77 -31.26
N ASP A 262 -9.04 -0.29 -31.24
CA ASP A 262 -9.43 -1.65 -31.62
C ASP A 262 -9.01 -2.66 -30.54
N PRO A 263 -9.87 -2.90 -29.53
CA PRO A 263 -9.62 -3.86 -28.47
C PRO A 263 -9.47 -5.32 -28.96
N LEU A 264 -9.96 -5.64 -30.16
CA LEU A 264 -9.88 -6.98 -30.75
C LEU A 264 -8.63 -7.17 -31.64
N ALA A 265 -7.83 -6.12 -31.81
CA ALA A 265 -6.63 -6.17 -32.64
C ALA A 265 -5.68 -7.30 -32.18
N PRO A 266 -5.14 -8.11 -33.11
CA PRO A 266 -4.09 -9.08 -32.82
C PRO A 266 -2.92 -8.51 -32.01
N SER A 267 -2.55 -7.26 -32.28
CA SER A 267 -1.47 -6.56 -31.60
C SER A 267 -1.67 -6.38 -30.08
N ASN A 268 -2.90 -6.54 -29.58
CA ASN A 268 -3.18 -6.52 -28.15
C ASN A 268 -2.70 -7.79 -27.45
N ARG A 269 -2.59 -8.91 -28.18
CA ARG A 269 -1.95 -10.14 -27.71
C ARG A 269 -0.44 -9.97 -27.79
N ARG A 270 0.20 -9.78 -26.64
CA ARG A 270 1.64 -9.50 -26.56
C ARG A 270 2.22 -9.93 -25.23
N ILE A 271 3.52 -10.16 -25.21
CA ILE A 271 4.30 -10.32 -23.99
C ILE A 271 5.21 -9.11 -23.84
N SER A 272 5.19 -8.53 -22.64
CA SER A 272 6.05 -7.42 -22.25
C SER A 272 7.12 -7.93 -21.29
N ILE A 273 8.38 -7.67 -21.60
CA ILE A 273 9.52 -7.95 -20.73
C ILE A 273 10.18 -6.62 -20.39
N THR A 274 10.10 -6.22 -19.13
CA THR A 274 10.65 -4.94 -18.64
C THR A 274 11.93 -5.20 -17.88
N VAL A 275 13.03 -4.64 -18.36
CA VAL A 275 14.30 -4.54 -17.63
C VAL A 275 14.19 -3.38 -16.65
N LEU A 276 14.22 -3.68 -15.36
CA LEU A 276 13.84 -2.74 -14.29
C LEU A 276 14.97 -1.76 -13.96
N LYS A 277 14.60 -0.53 -13.59
CA LYS A 277 15.47 0.38 -12.85
C LYS A 277 15.66 -0.14 -11.42
N PRO A 278 16.80 0.15 -10.77
CA PRO A 278 17.02 -0.23 -9.37
C PRO A 278 15.90 0.22 -8.43
N ARG A 279 15.38 1.44 -8.61
CA ARG A 279 14.26 1.95 -7.81
C ARG A 279 12.96 1.17 -8.01
N ALA A 280 12.63 0.81 -9.25
CA ALA A 280 11.42 0.06 -9.57
C ALA A 280 11.51 -1.39 -9.06
N GLU A 281 12.69 -1.99 -9.18
CA GLU A 281 12.99 -3.30 -8.58
C GLU A 281 12.77 -3.28 -7.06
N GLN A 282 13.36 -2.31 -6.36
CA GLN A 282 13.22 -2.20 -4.90
C GLN A 282 11.75 -2.05 -4.49
N GLN A 283 10.97 -1.22 -5.20
CA GLN A 283 9.54 -1.05 -4.93
C GLN A 283 8.75 -2.36 -5.06
N ILE A 284 9.09 -3.20 -6.04
CA ILE A 284 8.45 -4.52 -6.21
C ILE A 284 8.80 -5.44 -5.04
N LEU A 285 10.07 -5.47 -4.63
CA LEU A 285 10.54 -6.32 -3.52
C LEU A 285 9.98 -5.88 -2.17
N ASP A 286 9.92 -4.57 -1.93
CA ASP A 286 9.35 -3.98 -0.72
C ASP A 286 7.85 -4.26 -0.63
N ALA A 287 7.12 -4.10 -1.73
CA ALA A 287 5.69 -4.40 -1.78
C ALA A 287 5.40 -5.89 -1.52
N ALA A 288 6.27 -6.80 -1.95
CA ALA A 288 6.14 -8.23 -1.66
C ALA A 288 6.50 -8.58 -0.21
N SER A 289 7.38 -7.80 0.42
CA SER A 289 7.87 -8.05 1.79
C SER A 289 7.06 -7.34 2.87
N ALA A 290 6.20 -6.39 2.48
CA ALA A 290 5.29 -5.70 3.38
C ALA A 290 4.20 -6.68 3.87
N ALA A 291 4.50 -7.38 4.97
CA ALA A 291 3.46 -8.09 5.71
C ALA A 291 2.42 -7.07 6.19
N PRO A 292 1.11 -7.30 6.01
CA PRO A 292 0.14 -6.55 6.78
C PRO A 292 0.47 -6.83 8.25
N ALA A 293 0.66 -5.79 9.04
CA ALA A 293 0.58 -5.93 10.48
C ALA A 293 -0.83 -6.49 10.75
N LEU A 294 -0.92 -7.79 11.02
CA LEU A 294 -2.13 -8.38 11.56
C LEU A 294 -2.28 -7.73 12.93
N GLU A 295 -3.00 -6.62 12.98
CA GLU A 295 -3.56 -6.13 14.25
C GLU A 295 -4.32 -7.32 14.83
N ALA A 296 -3.83 -7.83 15.96
CA ALA A 296 -4.52 -8.87 16.69
C ALA A 296 -5.98 -8.39 16.87
N PRO A 297 -6.99 -9.22 16.55
CA PRO A 297 -8.36 -8.78 16.68
C PRO A 297 -8.56 -8.29 18.11
N GLU A 298 -8.94 -7.01 18.26
CA GLU A 298 -9.36 -6.48 19.54
C GLU A 298 -10.39 -7.46 20.12
N ALA A 299 -10.11 -7.95 21.33
CA ALA A 299 -11.00 -8.85 22.03
C ALA A 299 -12.36 -8.18 22.12
N ILE A 300 -13.34 -8.72 21.38
CA ILE A 300 -14.73 -8.28 21.44
C ILE A 300 -15.15 -8.40 22.91
N PRO A 301 -15.56 -7.32 23.59
CA PRO A 301 -16.04 -7.44 24.95
C PRO A 301 -17.26 -8.36 24.95
N ALA A 302 -17.20 -9.40 25.78
CA ALA A 302 -18.26 -10.38 25.91
C ALA A 302 -19.59 -9.66 26.19
N ALA A 303 -20.48 -9.64 25.20
CA ALA A 303 -21.82 -9.13 25.38
C ALA A 303 -22.55 -10.04 26.37
N GLU A 304 -23.00 -9.44 27.48
CA GLU A 304 -23.88 -10.05 28.45
C GLU A 304 -25.12 -10.64 27.74
N ALA A 305 -25.33 -11.95 27.91
CA ALA A 305 -26.47 -12.64 27.34
C ALA A 305 -27.78 -12.12 27.99
N PRO A 306 -28.81 -11.71 27.22
CA PRO A 306 -30.10 -11.42 27.81
C PRO A 306 -30.81 -12.73 28.18
N ALA A 307 -31.31 -12.78 29.41
CA ALA A 307 -32.10 -13.89 29.94
C ALA A 307 -33.38 -14.07 29.10
N HIS A 308 -33.58 -15.28 28.57
CA HIS A 308 -34.85 -15.66 27.94
C HIS A 308 -35.94 -15.81 29.01
N SER A 309 -36.95 -14.95 28.96
CA SER A 309 -38.24 -15.18 29.61
C SER A 309 -39.10 -16.08 28.72
N GLU A 310 -39.38 -17.27 29.25
CA GLU A 310 -40.21 -18.31 28.68
C GLU A 310 -41.70 -17.92 28.78
N THR A 311 -42.39 -17.77 27.65
CA THR A 311 -43.86 -17.77 27.60
C THR A 311 -44.33 -18.70 26.47
N ALA A 312 -44.90 -19.83 26.88
CA ALA A 312 -45.57 -20.78 26.00
C ALA A 312 -46.91 -20.23 25.48
N PRO A 313 -47.41 -20.76 24.35
CA PRO A 313 -48.83 -21.05 24.31
C PRO A 313 -49.14 -22.50 23.90
N GLU A 314 -50.10 -23.00 24.66
CA GLU A 314 -50.87 -24.22 24.57
C GLU A 314 -51.86 -24.17 23.38
N ASN A 315 -51.81 -25.16 22.49
CA ASN A 315 -52.98 -25.95 22.04
C ASN A 315 -52.65 -26.80 20.80
N ALA A 316 -52.84 -28.11 20.94
CA ALA A 316 -52.95 -29.09 19.85
C ALA A 316 -54.43 -29.53 19.72
N PRO A 317 -54.85 -29.96 18.52
CA PRO A 317 -55.65 -31.20 18.45
C PRO A 317 -55.24 -32.06 17.22
N PRO A 318 -55.84 -33.25 16.96
CA PRO A 318 -55.20 -34.52 17.26
C PRO A 318 -54.85 -35.36 15.99
N ARG A 319 -54.10 -36.44 16.22
CA ARG A 319 -53.63 -37.43 15.24
C ARG A 319 -54.77 -38.17 14.53
N THR A 320 -54.58 -38.41 13.23
CA THR A 320 -55.19 -39.54 12.51
C THR A 320 -54.10 -40.29 11.74
N ALA A 321 -53.93 -41.58 12.05
CA ALA A 321 -53.10 -42.53 11.31
C ALA A 321 -53.91 -43.16 10.15
N PRO A 322 -53.28 -43.63 9.06
CA PRO A 322 -53.88 -44.66 8.24
C PRO A 322 -53.29 -46.05 8.54
N GLU A 323 -54.20 -47.00 8.57
CA GLU A 323 -54.04 -48.44 8.81
C GLU A 323 -53.11 -49.14 7.83
N SER A 324 -52.48 -50.20 8.36
CA SER A 324 -51.99 -51.35 7.63
C SER A 324 -53.12 -52.09 6.89
N ALA A 325 -52.99 -52.23 5.58
CA ALA A 325 -53.70 -53.25 4.81
C ALA A 325 -52.72 -54.38 4.47
N GLY A 326 -52.83 -55.50 5.18
CA GLY A 326 -52.48 -56.81 4.64
C GLY A 326 -53.76 -57.50 4.19
N THR A 327 -53.73 -58.25 3.08
CA THR A 327 -54.27 -59.62 2.95
C THR A 327 -54.07 -60.12 1.51
N ARG A 328 -53.47 -61.32 1.41
CA ARG A 328 -53.45 -62.31 0.31
C ARG A 328 -52.63 -62.04 -0.95
#